data_AF-I0YN13-F1
#
_entry.id   AF-I0YN13-F1
#
_cell.length_a   1.000
_cell.length_b   1.000
_cell.length_c   1.000
_cell.angle_alpha   90.00
_cell.angle_beta   90.00
_cell.angle_gamma   90.00
#
_symmetry.space_group_name_H-M   'P 1'
#
loop_
_entity.id
_entity.type
_entity.pdbx_description
1 polymer ?
#
loop_
_entity_poly.entity_id
_entity_poly.type
_entity_poly.pdbx_seq_one_letter_code
_entity_poly.pdbx_strand_id
1 'polypeptide(L)'
;MRAYQGHDADSDVESDDAGGFSDVEEHWEEEEIGLEDEAALARFMNPEAASQQQRTLSDIIMERIREKQEAGGMPAIPEDEEGPGMVPGGIKPELVELYKEVGKILRRFTTGKVPKAFKIIPKLENWEDVLFLTDPEGWSPHATYQATRMFVSNLNAKMAQRFMALELCR
;
A
#
# COMPACT_ATOMS: atom_id res chain seq x y z
N MET A 1 19.45 23.58 -60.88
CA MET A 1 20.00 24.14 -59.63
C MET A 1 19.06 23.75 -58.50
N ARG A 2 19.43 23.20 -57.36
CA ARG A 2 20.59 22.47 -56.83
C ARG A 2 20.02 21.86 -55.55
N ALA A 3 20.27 20.58 -55.33
CA ALA A 3 19.80 19.83 -54.16
C ALA A 3 20.15 20.55 -52.84
N TYR A 4 19.22 20.58 -51.89
CA TYR A 4 19.51 20.79 -50.47
C TYR A 4 19.30 19.45 -49.77
N GLN A 5 20.35 18.64 -49.82
CA GLN A 5 20.56 17.51 -48.95
C GLN A 5 21.73 17.92 -48.06
N GLY A 6 21.50 18.01 -46.75
CA GLY A 6 22.49 18.54 -45.82
C GLY A 6 21.97 18.61 -44.41
N HIS A 7 22.05 17.50 -43.68
CA HIS A 7 22.32 17.49 -42.25
C HIS A 7 22.78 16.09 -41.84
N ASP A 8 24.00 15.74 -42.21
CA ASP A 8 24.79 14.73 -41.51
C ASP A 8 25.26 15.38 -40.22
N ALA A 9 24.59 15.05 -39.11
CA ALA A 9 25.02 15.42 -37.77
C ALA A 9 26.05 14.39 -37.31
N ASP A 10 27.31 14.73 -37.57
CA ASP A 10 28.47 14.12 -36.96
C ASP A 10 28.56 14.59 -35.50
N SER A 11 28.42 13.67 -34.54
CA SER A 11 28.63 13.95 -33.13
C SER A 11 29.47 12.83 -32.52
N ASP A 12 30.76 12.90 -32.80
CA ASP A 12 31.84 12.22 -32.11
C ASP A 12 32.03 12.87 -30.72
N VAL A 13 31.59 12.20 -29.65
CA VAL A 13 31.98 12.48 -28.25
C VAL A 13 31.87 11.20 -27.40
N GLU A 14 32.67 10.18 -27.70
CA GLU A 14 32.94 9.09 -26.75
C GLU A 14 34.04 9.56 -25.79
N SER A 15 33.62 10.07 -24.63
CA SER A 15 34.50 10.36 -23.50
C SER A 15 33.78 9.97 -22.21
N ASP A 16 33.95 8.72 -21.80
CA ASP A 16 33.89 8.37 -20.38
C ASP A 16 35.18 7.61 -20.02
N ASP A 17 36.09 8.40 -19.45
CA ASP A 17 37.29 7.98 -18.72
C ASP A 17 36.87 7.20 -17.48
N ALA A 18 36.48 5.94 -17.68
CA ALA A 18 36.27 5.00 -16.58
C ALA A 18 37.63 4.45 -16.16
N GLY A 19 38.37 5.25 -15.38
CA GLY A 19 39.53 4.82 -14.62
C GLY A 19 39.15 3.69 -13.67
N GLY A 20 39.26 2.46 -14.17
CA GLY A 20 39.05 1.23 -13.42
C GLY A 20 40.05 1.15 -12.27
N PHE A 21 39.51 1.10 -11.06
CA PHE A 21 40.18 0.84 -9.80
C PHE A 21 41.29 -0.21 -9.96
N SER A 22 42.53 0.16 -9.67
CA SER A 22 43.60 -0.80 -9.44
C SER A 22 43.13 -1.75 -8.35
N ASP A 23 43.17 -3.05 -8.64
CA ASP A 23 42.93 -4.15 -7.70
C ASP A 23 43.96 -4.02 -6.57
N VAL A 24 43.61 -3.28 -5.51
CA VAL A 24 44.37 -3.29 -4.26
C VAL A 24 43.95 -4.58 -3.58
N GLU A 25 44.79 -5.60 -3.74
CA GLU A 25 44.74 -6.82 -2.94
C GLU A 25 44.92 -6.41 -1.47
N GLU A 26 43.80 -6.15 -0.79
CA GLU A 26 43.76 -5.86 0.65
C GLU A 26 44.22 -7.12 1.38
N HIS A 27 45.49 -7.12 1.75
CA HIS A 27 46.08 -8.12 2.61
C HIS A 27 45.49 -7.91 4.02
N TRP A 28 44.48 -8.70 4.38
CA TRP A 28 44.02 -8.78 5.76
C TRP A 28 45.08 -9.51 6.57
N GLU A 29 45.78 -8.80 7.44
CA GLU A 29 46.55 -9.44 8.51
C GLU A 29 45.54 -10.07 9.49
N GLU A 30 45.63 -11.39 9.69
CA GLU A 30 44.89 -12.07 10.76
C GLU A 30 45.48 -11.62 12.10
N GLU A 31 44.87 -10.60 12.72
CA GLU A 31 45.19 -10.22 14.10
C GLU A 31 44.66 -11.30 15.06
N GLU A 32 45.58 -11.95 15.77
CA GLU A 32 45.26 -12.85 16.87
C GLU A 32 44.66 -12.04 18.03
N ILE A 33 43.41 -12.34 18.39
CA ILE A 33 42.70 -11.69 19.50
C ILE A 33 43.50 -11.94 20.79
N GLY A 34 43.96 -10.88 21.43
CA GLY A 34 44.67 -10.98 22.71
C GLY A 34 43.75 -11.47 23.84
N LEU A 35 44.33 -12.06 24.89
CA LEU A 35 43.59 -12.56 26.06
C LEU A 35 42.70 -11.49 26.73
N GLU A 36 43.10 -10.23 26.65
CA GLU A 36 42.31 -9.11 27.19
C GLU A 36 41.08 -8.79 26.33
N ASP A 37 41.23 -8.84 25.00
CA ASP A 37 40.14 -8.65 24.05
C ASP A 37 39.18 -9.83 24.08
N GLU A 38 39.67 -11.06 24.27
CA GLU A 38 38.85 -12.25 24.47
C GLU A 38 37.98 -12.10 25.74
N ALA A 39 38.54 -11.55 26.83
CA ALA A 39 37.78 -11.27 28.05
C ALA A 39 36.74 -10.14 27.86
N ALA A 40 37.04 -9.14 27.04
CA ALA A 40 36.09 -8.08 26.70
C ALA A 40 34.93 -8.61 25.85
N LEU A 41 35.23 -9.46 24.85
CA LEU A 41 34.24 -10.15 24.03
C LEU A 41 33.37 -11.09 24.88
N ALA A 42 33.96 -11.81 25.84
CA ALA A 42 33.22 -12.69 26.75
C ALA A 42 32.27 -11.92 27.71
N ARG A 43 32.62 -10.69 28.11
CA ARG A 43 31.74 -9.83 28.92
C ARG A 43 30.59 -9.24 28.08
N PHE A 44 30.86 -8.92 26.82
CA PHE A 44 29.86 -8.41 25.88
C PHE A 44 28.87 -9.52 25.47
N MET A 45 29.38 -10.72 25.20
CA MET A 45 28.60 -11.93 24.98
C MET A 45 28.14 -12.49 26.33
N ASN A 46 27.20 -11.83 27.00
CA ASN A 46 26.64 -12.29 28.27
C ASN A 46 26.21 -13.78 28.17
N PRO A 47 26.91 -14.74 28.81
CA PRO A 47 26.56 -16.16 28.69
C PRO A 47 25.22 -16.47 29.38
N GLU A 48 24.77 -15.63 30.31
CA GLU A 48 23.44 -15.73 30.90
C GLU A 48 22.32 -15.28 29.94
N ALA A 49 22.62 -14.52 28.89
CA ALA A 49 21.63 -14.13 27.88
C ALA A 49 21.10 -15.33 27.07
N ALA A 50 21.81 -16.45 27.05
CA ALA A 50 21.31 -17.71 26.50
C ALA A 50 20.25 -18.38 27.42
N SER A 51 20.27 -18.07 28.71
CA SER A 51 19.34 -18.62 29.72
C SER A 51 18.18 -17.68 30.06
N GLN A 52 18.40 -16.37 29.89
CA GLN A 52 17.33 -15.39 29.97
C GLN A 52 16.58 -15.44 28.65
N GLN A 53 15.43 -16.12 28.65
CA GLN A 53 14.48 -16.05 27.57
C GLN A 53 14.18 -14.56 27.32
N GLN A 54 14.80 -14.00 26.27
CA GLN A 54 14.61 -12.62 25.90
C GLN A 54 13.13 -12.46 25.58
N ARG A 55 12.38 -11.88 26.52
CA ARG A 55 10.99 -11.51 26.27
C ARG A 55 11.02 -10.59 25.07
N THR A 56 10.33 -10.98 24.01
CA THR A 56 10.33 -10.16 22.80
C THR A 56 9.62 -8.85 23.13
N LEU A 57 9.97 -7.79 22.41
CA LEU A 57 9.26 -6.52 22.54
C LEU A 57 7.75 -6.72 22.34
N SER A 58 7.36 -7.65 21.47
CA SER A 58 5.98 -8.08 21.25
C SER A 58 5.31 -8.59 22.52
N ASP A 59 5.98 -9.47 23.29
CA ASP A 59 5.42 -10.02 24.54
C ASP A 59 5.19 -8.92 25.58
N ILE A 60 6.15 -8.00 25.69
CA ILE A 60 6.07 -6.86 26.61
C ILE A 60 4.94 -5.92 26.19
N ILE A 61 4.78 -5.66 24.90
CA ILE A 61 3.69 -4.81 24.38
C ILE A 61 2.33 -5.45 24.67
N MET A 62 2.16 -6.75 24.41
CA MET A 62 0.90 -7.45 24.64
C MET A 62 0.52 -7.49 26.12
N GLU A 63 1.49 -7.72 27.01
CA GLU A 63 1.29 -7.69 28.47
C GLU A 63 0.85 -6.29 28.93
N ARG A 64 1.50 -5.23 28.43
CA ARG A 64 1.16 -3.83 28.75
C ARG A 64 -0.20 -3.41 28.20
N ILE A 65 -0.60 -3.93 27.04
CA ILE A 65 -1.93 -3.70 26.47
C ILE A 65 -3.01 -4.33 27.36
N ARG A 66 -2.80 -5.59 27.80
CA ARG A 66 -3.75 -6.29 28.69
C ARG A 66 -3.96 -5.57 30.01
N GLU A 67 -2.87 -5.20 30.69
CA GLU A 67 -2.94 -4.44 31.96
C GLU A 67 -3.72 -3.12 31.81
N LYS A 68 -3.53 -2.43 30.68
CA LYS A 68 -4.18 -1.15 30.40
C LYS A 68 -5.66 -1.31 30.02
N GLN A 69 -6.05 -2.41 29.40
CA GLN A 69 -7.44 -2.74 29.11
C GLN A 69 -8.22 -3.07 30.39
N GLU A 70 -7.63 -3.85 31.29
CA GLU A 70 -8.24 -4.23 32.57
C GLU A 70 -8.39 -3.06 33.54
N ALA A 71 -7.42 -2.14 33.58
CA ALA A 71 -7.46 -0.96 34.46
C ALA A 71 -8.27 0.23 33.90
N GLY A 72 -8.47 0.29 32.58
CA GLY A 72 -8.89 1.51 31.88
C GLY A 72 -10.26 1.48 31.19
N GLY A 73 -10.95 0.35 31.14
CA GLY A 73 -12.25 0.25 30.44
C GLY A 73 -12.19 0.65 28.96
N MET A 74 -11.01 0.64 28.35
CA MET A 74 -10.84 0.86 26.92
C MET A 74 -11.30 -0.40 26.16
N PRO A 75 -11.98 -0.24 25.02
CA PRO A 75 -12.40 -1.38 24.22
C PRO A 75 -11.17 -2.19 23.82
N ALA A 76 -11.28 -3.52 23.94
CA ALA A 76 -10.25 -4.46 23.51
C ALA A 76 -9.83 -4.12 22.08
N ILE A 77 -8.52 -3.95 21.87
CA ILE A 77 -7.97 -4.00 20.51
C ILE A 77 -8.29 -5.41 20.04
N PRO A 78 -9.07 -5.60 18.96
CA PRO A 78 -9.30 -6.93 18.45
C PRO A 78 -7.92 -7.51 18.14
N GLU A 79 -7.59 -8.60 18.81
CA GLU A 79 -6.64 -9.57 18.30
C GLU A 79 -7.01 -9.84 16.84
N ASP A 80 -6.03 -10.20 16.01
CA ASP A 80 -6.18 -10.55 14.60
C ASP A 80 -7.15 -11.74 14.40
N GLU A 81 -8.41 -11.56 14.77
CA GLU A 81 -9.53 -12.38 14.40
C GLU A 81 -9.79 -12.02 12.94
N GLU A 82 -9.32 -12.91 12.07
CA GLU A 82 -10.12 -13.44 10.99
C GLU A 82 -11.51 -13.85 11.54
N GLY A 83 -12.31 -12.86 11.94
CA GLY A 83 -13.67 -13.06 12.37
C GLY A 83 -14.45 -13.59 11.16
N PRO A 84 -15.45 -14.46 11.36
CA PRO A 84 -16.21 -15.13 10.30
C PRO A 84 -17.11 -14.19 9.47
N GLY A 85 -16.80 -12.89 9.40
CA GLY A 85 -17.53 -11.87 8.65
C GLY A 85 -16.66 -10.95 7.79
N MET A 86 -15.33 -11.11 7.76
CA MET A 86 -14.48 -10.27 6.92
C MET A 86 -14.53 -10.77 5.46
N VAL A 87 -15.30 -10.07 4.62
CA VAL A 87 -15.46 -10.37 3.19
C VAL A 87 -14.14 -9.99 2.48
N PRO A 88 -13.73 -10.65 1.37
CA PRO A 88 -12.49 -10.31 0.68
C PRO A 88 -12.42 -8.80 0.38
N GLY A 89 -11.36 -8.13 0.85
CA GLY A 89 -11.20 -6.67 0.75
C GLY A 89 -11.35 -5.89 2.07
N GLY A 90 -11.52 -6.56 3.21
CA GLY A 90 -11.59 -5.90 4.53
C GLY A 90 -12.86 -5.09 4.75
N ILE A 91 -13.89 -5.32 3.93
CA ILE A 91 -15.17 -4.61 3.99
C ILE A 91 -16.11 -5.36 4.93
N LYS A 92 -16.72 -4.63 5.87
CA LYS A 92 -17.74 -5.18 6.78
C LYS A 92 -18.92 -5.75 5.98
N PRO A 93 -19.52 -6.88 6.40
CA PRO A 93 -20.57 -7.55 5.64
C PRO A 93 -21.82 -6.67 5.45
N GLU A 94 -22.14 -5.84 6.44
CA GLU A 94 -23.23 -4.86 6.37
C GLU A 94 -23.04 -3.82 5.24
N LEU A 95 -21.79 -3.39 5.01
CA LEU A 95 -21.47 -2.45 3.95
C LEU A 95 -21.60 -3.11 2.57
N VAL A 96 -21.28 -4.40 2.47
CA VAL A 96 -21.45 -5.16 1.23
C VAL A 96 -22.91 -5.20 0.82
N GLU A 97 -23.83 -5.47 1.75
CA GLU A 97 -25.26 -5.46 1.46
C GLU A 97 -25.75 -4.06 1.08
N LEU A 98 -25.31 -3.03 1.79
CA LEU A 98 -25.65 -1.64 1.49
C LEU A 98 -25.25 -1.24 0.05
N TYR A 99 -24.01 -1.53 -0.36
CA TYR A 99 -23.52 -1.15 -1.69
C TYR A 99 -24.16 -1.98 -2.81
N LYS A 100 -24.51 -3.25 -2.55
CA LYS A 100 -25.34 -4.04 -3.48
C LYS A 100 -26.72 -3.41 -3.70
N GLU A 101 -27.37 -2.92 -2.64
CA GLU A 101 -28.64 -2.20 -2.77
C GLU A 101 -28.48 -0.88 -3.54
N VAL A 102 -27.38 -0.16 -3.31
CA VAL A 102 -27.04 1.05 -4.09
C VAL A 102 -26.90 0.71 -5.58
N GLY A 103 -26.23 -0.39 -5.93
CA GLY A 103 -26.13 -0.86 -7.31
C GLY A 103 -27.50 -1.07 -7.97
N LYS A 104 -28.44 -1.73 -7.28
CA LYS A 104 -29.83 -1.90 -7.76
C LYS A 104 -30.56 -0.59 -8.02
N ILE A 105 -30.25 0.46 -7.26
CA ILE A 105 -30.80 1.81 -7.48
C ILE A 105 -30.17 2.45 -8.73
N LEU A 106 -28.86 2.32 -8.91
CA LEU A 106 -28.13 2.89 -10.05
C LEU A 106 -28.54 2.26 -11.38
N ARG A 107 -28.92 0.98 -11.39
CA ARG A 107 -29.49 0.29 -12.57
C ARG A 107 -30.74 0.99 -13.12
N ARG A 108 -31.60 1.53 -12.26
CA ARG A 108 -32.88 2.20 -12.63
C ARG A 108 -32.82 3.72 -12.59
N PHE A 109 -31.66 4.29 -12.27
CA PHE A 109 -31.52 5.72 -12.04
C PHE A 109 -31.67 6.49 -13.35
N THR A 110 -32.46 7.56 -13.38
CA THR A 110 -32.65 8.40 -14.58
C THR A 110 -32.46 9.86 -14.22
N THR A 111 -33.19 10.34 -13.23
CA THR A 111 -33.11 11.72 -12.74
C THR A 111 -33.16 11.75 -11.22
N GLY A 112 -32.65 12.83 -10.64
CA GLY A 112 -32.74 13.09 -9.20
C GLY A 112 -31.40 13.01 -8.47
N LYS A 113 -31.48 12.79 -7.16
CA LYS A 113 -30.32 12.85 -6.27
C LYS A 113 -29.65 11.49 -6.18
N VAL A 114 -28.35 11.48 -6.44
CA VAL A 114 -27.49 10.31 -6.23
C VAL A 114 -27.43 9.95 -4.74
N PRO A 115 -27.53 8.65 -4.35
CA PRO A 115 -27.48 8.21 -2.97
C PRO A 115 -26.26 8.72 -2.20
N LYS A 116 -26.43 9.07 -0.91
CA LYS A 116 -25.34 9.57 -0.07
C LYS A 116 -24.19 8.56 0.05
N ALA A 117 -24.51 7.28 0.17
CA ALA A 117 -23.53 6.19 0.21
C ALA A 117 -22.66 6.15 -1.05
N PHE A 118 -23.21 6.44 -2.23
CA PHE A 118 -22.42 6.48 -3.46
C PHE A 118 -21.47 7.69 -3.49
N LYS A 119 -21.89 8.84 -2.94
CA LYS A 119 -21.08 10.07 -2.93
C LYS A 119 -19.83 10.00 -2.06
N ILE A 120 -19.79 9.11 -1.08
CA ILE A 120 -18.62 8.97 -0.19
C ILE A 120 -17.53 8.08 -0.80
N ILE A 121 -17.86 7.27 -1.81
CA ILE A 121 -16.94 6.29 -2.41
C ILE A 121 -15.61 6.92 -2.86
N PRO A 122 -15.57 8.07 -3.56
CA PRO A 122 -14.30 8.66 -4.00
C PRO A 122 -13.34 9.08 -2.87
N LYS A 123 -13.82 9.12 -1.62
CA LYS A 123 -13.02 9.49 -0.45
C LYS A 123 -12.48 8.27 0.31
N LEU A 124 -12.88 7.07 -0.09
CA LEU A 124 -12.45 5.83 0.55
C LEU A 124 -11.07 5.42 0.01
N GLU A 125 -10.25 4.82 0.87
CA GLU A 125 -8.96 4.25 0.45
C GLU A 125 -9.17 3.03 -0.47
N ASN A 126 -10.14 2.18 -0.13
CA ASN A 126 -10.57 1.00 -0.89
C ASN A 126 -11.75 1.30 -1.82
N TRP A 127 -11.73 2.46 -2.49
CA TRP A 127 -12.83 2.88 -3.36
C TRP A 127 -13.07 1.94 -4.55
N GLU A 128 -12.03 1.26 -5.07
CA GLU A 128 -12.14 0.32 -6.20
C GLU A 128 -13.00 -0.89 -5.83
N ASP A 129 -12.71 -1.53 -4.69
CA ASP A 129 -13.46 -2.69 -4.21
C ASP A 129 -14.92 -2.32 -3.91
N VAL A 130 -15.12 -1.16 -3.28
CA VAL A 130 -16.47 -0.66 -2.96
C VAL A 130 -17.26 -0.33 -4.23
N LEU A 131 -16.59 0.24 -5.24
CA LEU A 131 -17.22 0.53 -6.53
C LEU A 131 -17.64 -0.76 -7.23
N PHE A 132 -16.79 -1.77 -7.22
CA PHE A 132 -17.10 -3.07 -7.82
C PHE A 132 -18.36 -3.73 -7.23
N LEU A 133 -18.59 -3.58 -5.92
CA LEU A 133 -19.81 -4.08 -5.26
C LEU A 133 -21.11 -3.44 -5.77
N THR A 134 -21.02 -2.25 -6.34
CA THR A 134 -22.17 -1.54 -6.91
C THR A 134 -22.49 -1.94 -8.35
N ASP A 135 -21.77 -2.92 -8.90
CA ASP A 135 -22.04 -3.56 -10.19
C ASP A 135 -22.18 -2.55 -11.35
N PRO A 136 -21.06 -1.90 -11.70
CA PRO A 136 -21.07 -0.73 -12.54
C PRO A 136 -21.35 -1.01 -14.02
N GLU A 137 -21.09 -2.22 -14.50
CA GLU A 137 -21.53 -2.71 -15.81
C GLU A 137 -23.07 -2.68 -15.95
N GLY A 138 -23.78 -2.78 -14.82
CA GLY A 138 -25.23 -2.76 -14.78
C GLY A 138 -25.86 -1.37 -14.78
N TRP A 139 -25.10 -0.31 -14.60
CA TRP A 139 -25.64 1.03 -14.38
C TRP A 139 -26.39 1.57 -15.59
N SER A 140 -27.37 2.44 -15.32
CA SER A 140 -28.01 3.20 -16.40
C SER A 140 -27.02 4.23 -16.99
N PRO A 141 -27.20 4.64 -18.25
CA PRO A 141 -26.37 5.70 -18.84
C PRO A 141 -26.38 7.01 -18.06
N HIS A 142 -27.50 7.32 -17.39
CA HIS A 142 -27.63 8.51 -16.54
C HIS A 142 -26.82 8.38 -15.25
N ALA A 143 -26.80 7.18 -14.66
CA ALA A 143 -25.97 6.88 -13.49
C ALA A 143 -24.49 6.95 -13.84
N THR A 144 -24.07 6.36 -14.96
CA THR A 144 -22.69 6.41 -15.45
C THR A 144 -22.24 7.85 -15.65
N TYR A 145 -23.05 8.70 -16.31
CA TYR A 145 -22.71 10.11 -16.49
C TYR A 145 -22.50 10.85 -15.15
N GLN A 146 -23.41 10.65 -14.20
CA GLN A 146 -23.32 11.29 -12.89
C GLN A 146 -22.15 10.75 -12.06
N ALA A 147 -21.88 9.45 -12.14
CA ALA A 147 -20.73 8.81 -11.51
C ALA A 147 -19.43 9.36 -12.08
N THR A 148 -19.27 9.36 -13.41
CA THR A 148 -18.06 9.87 -14.07
C THR A 148 -17.78 11.32 -13.68
N ARG A 149 -18.80 12.20 -13.74
CA ARG A 149 -18.64 13.60 -13.34
C ARG A 149 -18.17 13.73 -11.89
N MET A 150 -18.74 12.93 -10.99
CA MET A 150 -18.44 12.98 -9.56
C MET A 150 -17.07 12.37 -9.21
N PHE A 151 -16.70 11.25 -9.83
CA PHE A 151 -15.43 10.56 -9.57
C PHE A 151 -14.27 11.36 -10.14
N VAL A 152 -14.38 11.84 -11.38
CA VAL A 152 -13.31 12.63 -12.02
C VAL A 152 -13.08 13.96 -11.29
N SER A 153 -14.12 14.58 -10.70
CA SER A 153 -13.94 15.83 -9.95
C SER A 153 -13.35 15.66 -8.55
N ASN A 154 -13.48 14.48 -7.95
CA ASN A 154 -13.09 14.24 -6.56
C ASN A 154 -11.81 13.39 -6.43
N LEU A 155 -11.45 12.63 -7.46
CA LEU A 155 -10.23 11.80 -7.48
C LEU A 155 -9.02 12.57 -8.01
N ASN A 156 -7.83 12.11 -7.63
CA ASN A 156 -6.59 12.59 -8.26
C ASN A 156 -6.46 12.06 -9.70
N ALA A 157 -5.57 12.65 -10.50
CA ALA A 157 -5.41 12.30 -11.92
C ALA A 157 -5.15 10.80 -12.15
N LYS A 158 -4.32 10.17 -11.31
CA LYS A 158 -3.97 8.76 -11.42
C LYS A 158 -5.16 7.83 -11.11
N MET A 159 -5.94 8.16 -10.09
CA MET A 159 -7.14 7.40 -9.69
C MET A 159 -8.28 7.61 -10.68
N ALA A 160 -8.45 8.84 -11.21
CA ALA A 160 -9.42 9.12 -12.26
C ALA A 160 -9.11 8.35 -13.56
N GLN A 161 -7.83 8.24 -13.93
CA GLN A 161 -7.39 7.39 -15.04
C GLN A 161 -7.76 5.92 -14.81
N ARG A 162 -7.50 5.38 -13.60
CA ARG A 162 -7.89 4.01 -13.22
C ARG A 162 -9.40 3.82 -13.31
N PHE A 163 -10.19 4.75 -12.75
CA PHE A 163 -11.66 4.72 -12.84
C PHE A 163 -12.13 4.66 -14.30
N MET A 164 -11.59 5.52 -15.18
CA MET A 164 -11.97 5.53 -16.59
C MET A 164 -11.59 4.21 -17.30
N ALA A 165 -10.43 3.64 -16.97
CA ALA A 165 -9.99 2.37 -17.53
C ALA A 165 -10.85 1.18 -17.07
N LEU A 166 -11.33 1.20 -15.82
CA LEU A 166 -12.16 0.14 -15.25
C LEU A 166 -13.60 0.18 -15.76
N GLU A 167 -14.18 1.38 -15.87
CA GLU A 167 -15.64 1.55 -16.06
C GLU A 167 -16.07 1.87 -17.50
N LEU A 168 -15.24 2.59 -18.27
CA LEU A 168 -15.62 3.13 -19.58
C LEU A 168 -14.93 2.42 -20.75
N CYS A 169 -13.78 1.81 -20.51
CA CYS A 169 -12.96 1.20 -21.56
C CYS A 169 -13.05 -0.34 -21.60
N ARG A 170 -14.12 -0.92 -21.03
CA ARG A 170 -14.34 -2.37 -21.02
C ARG A 170 -15.35 -2.81 -22.07
#